data_AF-A0A955LE05-F1
#
_entry.id   AF-A0A955LE05-F1
#
_cell.length_a   1.000
_cell.length_b   1.000
_cell.length_c   1.000
_cell.angle_alpha   90.00
_cell.angle_beta   90.00
_cell.angle_gamma   90.00
#
_symmetry.space_group_name_H-M   'P 1'
#
loop_
_entity.id
_entity.type
_entity.pdbx_description
1 polymer ?
#
loop_
_entity_poly.entity_id
_entity_poly.type
_entity_poly.pdbx_seq_one_letter_code
_entity_poly.pdbx_strand_id
1 'polypeptide(L)'
;MKYLLFGLAAVLIISGFYFFLTNRSSNQAVTTEKSDQELASASQEFEGVAEFEDEPAPIDNQEAEPIAYPTNLTLTLRDGTQVALADFQGQKAVVLDFWASWCHNCQRNMP
;
A
#
# COMPACT_ATOMS: atom_id res chain seq x y z
N MET A 1 28.51 29.00 32.84
CA MET A 1 28.78 27.54 32.69
C MET A 1 27.53 26.68 32.82
N LYS A 2 26.59 26.98 33.73
CA LYS A 2 25.32 26.22 33.90
C LYS A 2 24.47 26.10 32.62
N TYR A 3 24.28 27.20 31.89
CA TYR A 3 23.48 27.23 30.65
C TYR A 3 24.09 26.44 29.49
N LEU A 4 25.41 26.29 29.47
CA LEU A 4 26.11 25.50 28.45
C LEU A 4 25.79 24.00 28.66
N LEU A 5 25.76 23.55 29.92
CA LEU A 5 25.34 22.20 30.27
C LEU A 5 23.85 21.95 29.99
N PHE A 6 22.98 22.93 30.27
CA PHE A 6 21.55 22.82 29.92
C PHE A 6 21.31 22.79 28.40
N GLY A 7 22.07 23.57 27.62
CA GLY A 7 21.99 23.57 26.17
C GLY A 7 22.44 22.23 25.55
N LEU A 8 23.55 21.67 26.04
CA LEU A 8 24.05 20.37 25.56
C LEU A 8 23.07 19.23 25.89
N ALA A 9 22.48 19.26 27.09
CA ALA A 9 21.46 18.29 27.49
C ALA A 9 20.20 18.37 26.61
N ALA A 10 19.72 19.58 26.29
CA ALA A 10 18.55 19.76 25.42
C ALA A 10 18.80 19.22 24.01
N VAL A 11 19.97 19.47 23.43
CA VAL A 11 20.34 18.97 22.09
C VAL A 11 20.38 17.44 22.05
N LEU A 12 20.93 16.80 23.09
CA LEU A 12 20.98 15.34 23.18
C LEU A 12 19.59 14.72 23.33
N ILE A 13 18.69 15.33 24.11
CA ILE A 13 17.32 14.85 24.29
C ILE A 13 16.51 15.00 22.99
N ILE A 14 16.62 16.14 22.30
CA ILE A 14 15.90 16.36 21.03
C ILE A 14 16.40 15.41 19.95
N SER A 15 17.72 15.21 19.83
CA SER A 15 18.29 14.25 18.89
C SER A 15 17.88 12.81 19.20
N GLY A 16 17.87 12.42 20.48
CA GLY A 16 17.46 11.08 20.91
C GLY A 16 15.96 10.84 20.70
N PHE A 17 15.13 11.84 20.98
CA PHE A 17 13.69 11.77 20.73
C PHE A 17 13.37 11.72 19.24
N TYR A 18 14.06 12.51 18.42
CA TYR A 18 13.91 12.46 16.97
C TYR A 18 14.31 11.09 16.42
N PHE A 19 15.46 10.55 16.86
CA PHE A 19 15.88 9.19 16.52
C PHE A 19 14.87 8.14 16.98
N PHE A 20 14.33 8.28 18.19
CA PHE A 20 13.30 7.40 18.73
C PHE A 20 12.00 7.49 17.93
N LEU A 21 11.55 8.68 17.54
CA LEU A 21 10.37 8.85 16.69
C LEU A 21 10.60 8.26 15.30
N THR A 22 11.79 8.41 14.72
CA THR A 22 12.13 7.81 13.42
C THR A 22 12.34 6.29 13.49
N ASN A 23 12.80 5.76 14.64
CA ASN A 23 13.12 4.34 14.84
C ASN A 23 11.98 3.52 15.49
N ARG A 24 10.96 4.18 16.08
CA ARG A 24 9.77 3.53 16.68
C ARG A 24 8.82 2.94 15.63
N SER A 25 9.05 3.18 14.34
CA SER A 25 8.33 2.51 13.24
C SER A 25 8.77 1.04 13.00
N SER A 26 9.60 0.44 13.87
CA SER A 26 10.10 -0.93 13.65
C SER A 26 9.71 -1.98 14.69
N ASN A 27 9.09 -1.64 15.83
CA ASN A 27 8.61 -2.66 16.78
C ASN A 27 7.52 -2.09 17.70
N GLN A 28 6.26 -2.20 17.29
CA GLN A 28 5.18 -2.34 18.27
C GLN A 28 5.24 -3.78 18.81
N ALA A 29 6.16 -4.00 19.75
CA ALA A 29 6.01 -5.03 20.77
C ALA A 29 5.40 -4.32 21.99
N VAL A 30 4.07 -4.22 22.02
CA VAL A 30 3.33 -3.91 23.24
C VAL A 30 3.11 -5.24 23.95
N THR A 31 3.83 -5.40 25.05
CA THR A 31 3.71 -6.51 25.97
C THR A 31 2.34 -6.48 26.66
N THR A 32 1.62 -7.58 26.45
CA THR A 32 0.57 -8.20 27.26
C THR A 32 0.53 -7.77 28.74
N GLU A 33 -0.47 -6.95 29.07
CA GLU A 33 -1.38 -7.21 30.19
C GLU A 33 -2.79 -6.88 29.70
N LYS A 34 -3.38 -7.79 28.91
CA LYS A 34 -4.77 -8.24 29.09
C LYS A 34 -5.08 -9.38 28.14
N SER A 35 -5.27 -10.54 28.78
CA SER A 35 -6.07 -11.67 28.34
C SER A 35 -5.45 -12.57 27.27
N ASP A 36 -4.77 -13.59 27.78
CA ASP A 36 -4.79 -14.91 27.18
C ASP A 36 -6.22 -15.28 26.78
N GLN A 37 -6.50 -15.26 25.48
CA GLN A 37 -7.46 -16.17 24.86
C GLN A 37 -6.94 -16.47 23.45
N GLU A 38 -5.99 -17.41 23.42
CA GLU A 38 -6.10 -18.62 22.61
C GLU A 38 -6.40 -18.41 21.11
N LEU A 39 -5.34 -18.31 20.31
CA LEU A 39 -5.02 -19.25 19.23
C LEU A 39 -6.20 -20.03 18.58
N ALA A 40 -7.26 -19.36 18.11
CA ALA A 40 -8.25 -19.94 17.19
C ALA A 40 -9.18 -18.87 16.59
N SER A 41 -8.66 -17.96 15.75
CA SER A 41 -9.41 -17.10 14.80
C SER A 41 -8.36 -16.27 14.04
N ALA A 42 -7.84 -16.63 12.88
CA ALA A 42 -8.55 -16.94 11.64
C ALA A 42 -9.74 -16.01 11.41
N SER A 43 -9.49 -14.99 10.58
CA SER A 43 -10.46 -14.17 9.84
C SER A 43 -11.10 -12.97 10.57
N GLN A 44 -11.12 -11.85 9.82
CA GLN A 44 -12.00 -10.67 9.90
C GLN A 44 -11.59 -9.61 10.93
N GLU A 45 -11.10 -8.46 10.47
CA GLU A 45 -11.97 -7.32 10.11
C GLU A 45 -11.59 -6.69 8.75
N PHE A 46 -12.22 -7.17 7.68
CA PHE A 46 -12.49 -6.40 6.47
C PHE A 46 -13.91 -5.87 6.68
N GLU A 47 -14.02 -4.67 7.24
CA GLU A 47 -15.30 -3.96 7.32
C GLU A 47 -15.68 -3.53 5.91
N GLY A 48 -16.56 -4.32 5.30
CA GLY A 48 -17.15 -4.05 4.00
C GLY A 48 -17.40 -5.28 3.13
N VAL A 49 -17.61 -6.49 3.67
CA VAL A 49 -18.25 -7.57 2.92
C VAL A 49 -19.72 -7.20 2.81
N ALA A 50 -20.14 -6.70 1.65
CA ALA A 50 -21.53 -6.89 1.25
C ALA A 50 -21.72 -8.40 1.17
N GLU A 51 -22.64 -8.92 1.99
CA GLU A 51 -23.14 -10.28 1.98
C GLU A 51 -23.25 -10.75 0.52
N PHE A 52 -22.31 -11.60 0.08
CA PHE A 52 -22.47 -12.32 -1.17
C PHE A 52 -23.34 -13.52 -0.82
N GLU A 53 -24.62 -13.25 -0.56
CA GLU A 53 -25.62 -14.31 -0.49
C GLU A 53 -25.62 -14.99 -1.85
N ASP A 54 -25.51 -16.32 -1.82
CA ASP A 54 -25.52 -17.23 -2.97
C ASP A 54 -26.93 -17.31 -3.62
N GLU A 55 -27.65 -16.17 -3.65
CA GLU A 55 -28.84 -15.97 -4.46
C GLU A 55 -28.36 -15.46 -5.82
N PRO A 56 -28.56 -16.19 -6.92
CA PRO A 56 -28.19 -15.69 -8.23
C PRO A 56 -29.01 -14.42 -8.47
N ALA A 57 -28.36 -13.27 -8.35
CA ALA A 57 -28.94 -11.99 -8.71
C ALA A 57 -29.60 -12.15 -10.09
N PRO A 58 -30.84 -11.65 -10.29
CA PRO A 58 -31.46 -11.66 -11.60
C PRO A 58 -30.46 -11.08 -12.59
N ILE A 59 -29.98 -11.91 -13.52
CA ILE A 59 -29.20 -11.45 -14.66
C ILE A 59 -30.18 -10.66 -15.51
N ASP A 60 -30.39 -9.39 -15.14
CA ASP A 60 -30.95 -8.43 -16.07
C ASP A 60 -29.97 -8.36 -17.23
N ASN A 61 -30.48 -8.58 -18.44
CA ASN A 61 -29.73 -8.44 -19.67
C ASN A 61 -29.48 -6.95 -19.96
N GLN A 62 -29.07 -6.19 -18.95
CA GLN A 62 -28.43 -4.91 -19.14
C GLN A 62 -27.05 -5.23 -19.65
N GLU A 63 -26.97 -5.22 -20.98
CA GLU A 63 -25.74 -5.16 -21.76
C GLU A 63 -24.78 -4.25 -21.02
N ALA A 64 -23.80 -4.87 -20.34
CA ALA A 64 -22.84 -4.15 -19.53
C ALA A 64 -22.21 -3.10 -20.44
N GLU A 65 -22.43 -1.82 -20.11
CA GLU A 65 -21.86 -0.75 -20.93
C GLU A 65 -20.38 -1.03 -21.10
N PRO A 66 -19.86 -0.99 -22.34
CA PRO A 66 -18.49 -1.39 -22.60
C PRO A 66 -17.59 -0.53 -21.72
N ILE A 67 -16.93 -1.17 -20.75
CA ILE A 67 -15.94 -0.54 -19.88
C ILE A 67 -14.93 0.15 -20.77
N ALA A 68 -15.06 1.48 -20.88
CA ALA A 68 -14.21 2.29 -21.73
C ALA A 68 -12.80 2.24 -21.15
N TYR A 69 -11.93 1.47 -21.78
CA TYR A 69 -10.52 1.40 -21.41
C TYR A 69 -9.89 2.80 -21.54
N PRO A 70 -9.05 3.22 -20.60
CA PRO A 70 -8.37 4.52 -20.68
C PRO A 70 -7.36 4.49 -21.83
N THR A 71 -7.81 4.91 -23.02
CA THR A 71 -6.98 4.97 -24.23
C THR A 71 -5.95 6.09 -24.19
N ASN A 72 -6.10 7.05 -23.28
CA ASN A 72 -5.28 8.26 -23.20
C ASN A 72 -4.09 8.15 -22.22
N LEU A 73 -3.80 6.98 -21.66
CA LEU A 73 -2.65 6.82 -20.78
C LEU A 73 -1.34 6.87 -21.59
N THR A 74 -0.58 7.96 -21.42
CA THR A 74 0.77 8.11 -21.97
C THR A 74 1.77 8.11 -20.83
N LEU A 75 2.77 7.24 -20.92
CA LEU A 75 3.82 7.06 -19.93
C LEU A 75 5.15 7.55 -20.48
N THR A 76 5.94 8.18 -19.62
CA THR A 76 7.33 8.55 -19.93
C THR A 76 8.26 7.45 -19.42
N LEU A 77 9.06 6.90 -20.32
CA LEU A 77 10.07 5.90 -20.00
C LEU A 77 11.30 6.58 -19.39
N ARG A 78 12.18 5.75 -18.83
CA ARG A 78 13.41 6.22 -18.16
C ARG A 78 14.37 6.98 -19.10
N ASP A 79 14.32 6.70 -20.40
CA ASP A 79 15.09 7.37 -21.44
C ASP A 79 14.44 8.67 -21.95
N GLY A 80 13.26 9.03 -21.43
CA GLY A 80 12.48 10.20 -21.85
C GLY A 80 11.53 9.93 -23.03
N THR A 81 11.52 8.71 -23.57
CA THR A 81 10.59 8.32 -24.64
C THR A 81 9.16 8.29 -24.10
N GLN A 82 8.19 8.75 -24.90
CA GLN A 82 6.77 8.63 -24.57
C GLN A 82 6.17 7.39 -25.23
N VAL A 83 5.35 6.65 -24.48
CA VAL A 83 4.61 5.48 -24.96
C VAL A 83 3.15 5.62 -24.55
N ALA A 84 2.23 5.46 -25.50
CA ALA A 84 0.80 5.47 -25.22
C ALA A 84 0.25 4.04 -25.13
N LEU A 85 -0.69 3.81 -24.21
CA LEU A 85 -1.36 2.50 -24.10
C LEU A 85 -2.14 2.14 -25.38
N ALA A 86 -2.64 3.16 -26.10
CA ALA A 86 -3.28 3.00 -27.39
C ALA A 86 -2.38 2.34 -28.45
N ASP A 87 -1.06 2.53 -28.35
CA ASP A 87 -0.11 1.98 -29.32
C ASP A 87 -0.10 0.45 -29.32
N PHE A 88 -0.52 -0.20 -28.23
CA PHE A 88 -0.54 -1.66 -28.10
C PHE A 88 -1.89 -2.30 -28.44
N GLN A 89 -2.93 -1.51 -28.74
CA GLN A 89 -4.25 -2.04 -29.04
C GLN A 89 -4.22 -2.97 -30.26
N GLY A 90 -4.83 -4.15 -30.13
CA GLY A 90 -4.99 -5.12 -31.21
C GLY A 90 -3.70 -5.84 -31.64
N GLN A 91 -2.54 -5.57 -31.02
CA GLN A 91 -1.29 -6.23 -31.40
C GLN A 91 -1.04 -7.50 -30.59
N LYS A 92 -1.07 -7.39 -29.27
CA LYS A 92 -0.82 -8.47 -28.31
C LYS A 92 -1.56 -8.18 -27.02
N ALA A 93 -1.75 -9.22 -26.19
CA ALA A 93 -2.24 -9.02 -24.84
C ALA A 93 -1.25 -8.15 -24.05
N VAL A 94 -1.76 -7.14 -23.35
CA VAL A 94 -1.00 -6.23 -22.50
C VAL A 94 -1.40 -6.48 -21.05
N VAL A 95 -0.40 -6.69 -20.20
CA VAL A 95 -0.59 -6.75 -18.75
C VAL A 95 -0.06 -5.44 -18.17
N LEU A 96 -0.92 -4.73 -17.43
CA LEU A 96 -0.53 -3.56 -16.65
C LEU A 96 -0.21 -4.00 -15.22
N ASP A 97 1.04 -3.80 -14.81
CA ASP A 97 1.49 -4.05 -13.45
C ASP A 97 1.79 -2.71 -12.75
N PHE A 98 1.09 -2.44 -11.65
CA PHE A 98 1.23 -1.21 -10.88
C PHE A 98 2.09 -1.46 -9.65
N TRP A 99 3.29 -0.87 -9.64
CA TRP A 99 4.24 -1.02 -8.55
C TRP A 99 5.00 0.28 -8.26
N ALA A 100 5.78 0.27 -7.18
CA ALA A 100 6.63 1.39 -6.80
C ALA A 100 7.97 0.92 -6.23
N SER A 101 9.00 1.75 -6.40
CA SER A 101 10.38 1.48 -5.93
C SER A 101 10.53 1.38 -4.42
N TRP A 102 9.52 1.77 -3.64
CA TRP A 102 9.49 1.66 -2.19
C TRP A 102 8.53 0.56 -1.70
N CYS A 103 7.83 -0.11 -2.60
CA CYS A 103 6.91 -1.19 -2.26
C CYS A 103 7.68 -2.52 -2.10
N HIS A 104 7.99 -2.88 -0.86
CA HIS A 104 8.74 -4.10 -0.52
C HIS A 104 8.08 -5.39 -1.05
N ASN A 105 6.76 -5.52 -0.92
CA ASN A 105 6.05 -6.69 -1.43
C ASN A 105 6.02 -6.71 -2.96
N CYS A 106 5.83 -5.55 -3.61
CA CYS A 106 5.81 -5.45 -5.07
C CYS A 106 7.16 -5.86 -5.65
N GLN A 107 8.27 -5.39 -5.07
CA GLN A 107 9.62 -5.78 -5.50
C GLN A 107 9.84 -7.29 -5.44
N ARG A 108 9.31 -7.97 -4.42
CA ARG A 108 9.42 -9.43 -4.29
C ARG A 108 8.60 -10.20 -5.34
N ASN A 109 7.59 -9.56 -5.91
CA ASN A 109 6.74 -10.12 -6.96
C ASN A 109 7.27 -9.86 -8.39
N MET A 110 8.31 -9.03 -8.53
CA MET A 110 8.96 -8.79 -9.81
C MET A 110 9.97 -9.92 -10.10
N PRO A 111 10.02 -10.43 -11.34
CA PRO A 111 10.92 -11.53 -11.74
C PRO A 111 12.41 -11.16 -11.72
#